data_AF-A0A7L2W7Z0-F1
#
_entry.id   AF-A0A7L2W7Z0-F1
#
_cell.length_a   1.000
_cell.length_b   1.000
_cell.length_c   1.000
_cell.angle_alpha   90.00
_cell.angle_beta   90.00
_cell.angle_gamma   90.00
#
_symmetry.space_group_name_H-M   'P 1'
#
loop_
_entity.id
_entity.type
_entity.pdbx_description
1 polymer ?
#
loop_
_entity_poly.entity_id
_entity_poly.type
_entity_poly.pdbx_seq_one_letter_code
_entity_poly.pdbx_strand_id
1 'polypeptide(L)'
;MSLPLWMKHVAEDKLQSFTDVFLIQQFEVKNRTKKPEICQCVLQGLMQAMKLPNPAQYCWSILCQAVEKIFELLPNEVQRGELEMYIDVAKCISEMADSEIDHIFQISKNNIEKATFTKVYLISEGRLPLMNLSAVIDTVAGYHQKEINVLVLGVLKRMDWLLDLMGYIRNLAYKSAPLQNVNLKEV
;
A
#
# COMPACT_ATOMS: atom_id res chain seq x y z
N MET A 1 10.51 -11.34 -26.36
CA MET A 1 9.06 -10.99 -26.36
C MET A 1 8.81 -10.20 -25.07
N SER A 2 8.21 -9.01 -25.11
CA SER A 2 8.04 -8.15 -23.91
C SER A 2 6.72 -8.43 -23.19
N LEU A 3 6.70 -8.26 -21.87
CA LEU A 3 5.51 -8.44 -21.02
C LEU A 3 4.26 -7.67 -21.52
N PRO A 4 4.33 -6.36 -21.84
CA PRO A 4 3.15 -5.63 -22.34
C PRO A 4 2.65 -6.15 -23.70
N LEU A 5 3.51 -6.74 -24.52
CA LEU A 5 3.07 -7.37 -25.77
C LEU A 5 2.37 -8.69 -25.50
N TRP A 6 2.87 -9.50 -24.55
CA TRP A 6 2.25 -10.75 -24.16
C TRP A 6 0.86 -10.54 -23.55
N MET A 7 0.72 -9.60 -22.62
CA MET A 7 -0.55 -9.32 -21.94
C MET A 7 -1.69 -8.90 -22.87
N LYS A 8 -1.39 -8.31 -24.03
CA LYS A 8 -2.40 -8.01 -25.06
C LYS A 8 -3.01 -9.25 -25.73
N HIS A 9 -2.34 -10.40 -25.65
CA HIS A 9 -2.75 -11.64 -26.31
C HIS A 9 -3.28 -12.68 -25.33
N VAL A 10 -3.28 -12.39 -24.02
CA VAL A 10 -3.81 -13.31 -23.02
C VAL A 10 -5.33 -13.27 -23.07
N ALA A 11 -5.94 -14.41 -23.36
CA ALA A 11 -7.38 -14.56 -23.31
C ALA A 11 -7.90 -14.40 -21.87
N GLU A 12 -9.03 -13.70 -21.72
CA GLU A 12 -9.63 -13.39 -20.43
C GLU A 12 -9.90 -14.65 -19.59
N ASP A 13 -10.48 -15.68 -20.20
CA ASP A 13 -10.80 -16.96 -19.55
C ASP A 13 -9.55 -17.65 -18.98
N LYS A 14 -8.43 -17.58 -19.72
CA LYS A 14 -7.15 -18.17 -19.30
C LYS A 14 -6.52 -17.38 -18.18
N LEU A 15 -6.56 -16.05 -18.25
CA LEU A 15 -6.05 -15.20 -17.17
C LEU A 15 -6.86 -15.39 -15.89
N GLN A 16 -8.20 -15.37 -16.00
CA GLN A 16 -9.10 -15.58 -14.88
C GLN A 16 -8.87 -16.95 -14.24
N SER A 17 -8.82 -18.03 -15.04
CA SER A 17 -8.59 -19.38 -14.54
C SER A 17 -7.22 -19.50 -13.87
N PHE A 18 -6.17 -18.90 -14.42
CA PHE A 18 -4.85 -18.90 -13.80
C PHE A 18 -4.87 -18.16 -12.45
N THR A 19 -5.49 -16.98 -12.40
CA THR A 19 -5.62 -16.19 -11.18
C THR A 19 -6.36 -16.97 -10.11
N ASP A 20 -7.57 -17.43 -10.38
CA ASP A 20 -8.42 -18.06 -9.37
C ASP A 20 -7.87 -19.43 -8.91
N VAL A 21 -7.32 -20.23 -9.83
CA VAL A 21 -6.91 -21.60 -9.51
C VAL A 21 -5.49 -21.67 -8.98
N PHE A 22 -4.55 -20.91 -9.57
CA PHE A 22 -3.13 -21.03 -9.23
C PHE A 22 -2.66 -19.91 -8.31
N LEU A 23 -2.97 -18.66 -8.67
CA LEU A 23 -2.42 -17.48 -7.98
C LEU A 23 -2.97 -17.39 -6.56
N ILE A 24 -4.30 -17.33 -6.42
CA ILE A 24 -4.98 -17.18 -5.13
C ILE A 24 -4.66 -18.35 -4.19
N GLN A 25 -4.55 -19.56 -4.72
CA GLN A 25 -4.23 -20.76 -3.95
C GLN A 25 -2.90 -20.65 -3.19
N GLN A 26 -1.91 -19.88 -3.70
CA GLN A 26 -0.63 -19.71 -3.00
C GLN A 26 -0.79 -18.99 -1.65
N PHE A 27 -1.80 -18.13 -1.52
CA PHE A 27 -2.04 -17.32 -0.32
C PHE A 27 -2.92 -18.00 0.72
N GLU A 28 -3.48 -19.17 0.40
CA GLU A 28 -4.14 -20.02 1.40
C GLU A 28 -3.16 -20.35 2.54
N VAL A 29 -3.67 -20.37 3.78
CA VAL A 29 -2.87 -20.52 5.01
C VAL A 29 -1.86 -21.67 4.93
N LYS A 30 -2.29 -22.82 4.38
CA LYS A 30 -1.46 -24.02 4.25
C LYS A 30 -0.29 -23.84 3.26
N ASN A 31 -0.48 -23.09 2.18
CA ASN A 31 0.52 -22.92 1.14
C ASN A 31 1.47 -21.76 1.48
N ARG A 32 0.92 -20.63 1.95
CA ARG A 32 1.69 -19.46 2.38
C ARG A 32 2.73 -19.81 3.45
N THR A 33 2.34 -20.59 4.46
CA THR A 33 3.25 -21.01 5.55
C THR A 33 4.31 -22.02 5.10
N LYS A 34 4.04 -22.81 4.05
CA LYS A 34 4.97 -23.82 3.55
C LYS A 34 5.96 -23.29 2.52
N LYS A 35 5.56 -22.28 1.73
CA LYS A 35 6.30 -21.75 0.59
C LYS A 35 6.12 -20.22 0.45
N PRO A 36 6.57 -19.43 1.44
CA PRO A 36 6.43 -17.99 1.42
C PRO A 36 7.12 -17.33 0.21
N GLU A 37 8.18 -17.94 -0.32
CA GLU A 37 8.93 -17.44 -1.48
C GLU A 37 8.06 -17.42 -2.75
N ILE A 38 7.10 -18.35 -2.86
CA ILE A 38 6.17 -18.37 -4.00
C ILE A 38 5.19 -17.19 -3.90
N CYS A 39 4.71 -16.89 -2.69
CA CYS A 39 3.85 -15.72 -2.48
C CYS A 39 4.57 -14.43 -2.89
N GLN A 40 5.84 -14.29 -2.51
CA GLN A 40 6.68 -13.17 -2.94
C GLN A 40 6.83 -13.13 -4.46
N CYS A 41 7.18 -14.25 -5.10
CA CYS A 41 7.29 -14.31 -6.58
C CYS A 41 6.00 -13.86 -7.27
N VAL A 42 4.85 -14.28 -6.74
CA VAL A 42 3.54 -13.91 -7.26
C VAL A 42 3.27 -12.40 -7.10
N LEU A 43 3.52 -11.84 -5.91
CA LEU A 43 3.33 -10.41 -5.66
C LEU A 43 4.25 -9.55 -6.54
N GLN A 44 5.50 -9.98 -6.72
CA GLN A 44 6.43 -9.30 -7.62
C GLN A 44 5.93 -9.34 -9.06
N GLY A 45 5.40 -10.49 -9.52
CA GLY A 45 4.79 -10.60 -10.84
C GLY A 45 3.57 -9.69 -11.02
N LEU A 46 2.68 -9.64 -10.02
CA LEU A 46 1.52 -8.75 -10.02
C LEU A 46 1.93 -7.28 -10.06
N MET A 47 2.89 -6.86 -9.22
CA MET A 47 3.41 -5.49 -9.23
C MET A 47 3.96 -5.10 -10.61
N GLN A 48 4.69 -6.00 -11.28
CA GLN A 48 5.21 -5.73 -12.63
C GLN A 48 4.09 -5.64 -13.66
N ALA A 49 3.06 -6.48 -13.56
CA ALA A 49 1.90 -6.45 -14.46
C ALA A 49 1.08 -5.17 -14.28
N MET A 50 0.92 -4.70 -13.03
CA MET A 50 0.14 -3.51 -12.73
C MET A 50 0.84 -2.20 -13.12
N LYS A 51 2.18 -2.18 -13.16
CA LYS A 51 2.97 -1.04 -13.65
C LYS A 51 2.94 -0.84 -15.15
N LEU A 52 2.31 -1.74 -15.90
CA LEU A 52 2.29 -1.64 -17.34
C LEU A 52 1.39 -0.50 -17.80
N PRO A 53 1.82 0.30 -18.78
CA PRO A 53 0.99 1.36 -19.32
C PRO A 53 -0.14 0.75 -20.16
N ASN A 54 -1.36 1.26 -19.95
CA ASN A 54 -2.56 0.95 -20.74
C ASN A 54 -2.86 -0.55 -20.89
N PRO A 55 -3.03 -1.31 -19.79
CA PRO A 55 -3.52 -2.68 -19.86
C PRO A 55 -4.94 -2.71 -20.43
N ALA A 56 -5.32 -3.83 -21.06
CA ALA A 56 -6.71 -4.04 -21.46
C ALA A 56 -7.62 -4.05 -20.22
N GLN A 57 -8.83 -3.49 -20.32
CA GLN A 57 -9.72 -3.29 -19.17
C GLN A 57 -10.03 -4.60 -18.41
N TYR A 58 -10.32 -5.69 -19.12
CA TYR A 58 -10.54 -7.00 -18.49
C TYR A 58 -9.32 -7.46 -17.70
N CYS A 59 -8.13 -7.26 -18.26
CA CYS A 59 -6.87 -7.66 -17.63
C CYS A 59 -6.62 -6.85 -16.36
N TRP A 60 -6.85 -5.54 -16.42
CA TRP A 60 -6.76 -4.66 -15.26
C TRP A 60 -7.74 -5.08 -14.15
N SER A 61 -8.99 -5.34 -14.50
CA SER A 61 -10.02 -5.79 -13.55
C SER A 61 -9.60 -7.08 -12.85
N ILE A 62 -9.04 -8.04 -13.59
CA ILE A 62 -8.56 -9.31 -13.02
C ILE A 62 -7.39 -9.09 -12.06
N LEU A 63 -6.45 -8.21 -12.41
CA LEU A 63 -5.31 -7.88 -11.56
C LEU A 63 -5.75 -7.21 -10.26
N CYS A 64 -6.68 -6.24 -10.34
CA CYS A 64 -7.20 -5.57 -9.15
C CYS A 64 -7.94 -6.55 -8.23
N GLN A 65 -8.82 -7.39 -8.79
CA GLN A 65 -9.51 -8.44 -8.04
C GLN A 65 -8.53 -9.45 -7.43
N ALA A 66 -7.44 -9.79 -8.12
CA ALA A 66 -6.42 -10.68 -7.57
C ALA A 66 -5.77 -10.09 -6.32
N VAL A 67 -5.35 -8.82 -6.39
CA VAL A 67 -4.72 -8.12 -5.27
C VAL A 67 -5.68 -7.96 -4.10
N GLU A 68 -6.94 -7.64 -4.38
CA GLU A 68 -7.99 -7.58 -3.36
C GLU A 68 -8.17 -8.92 -2.63
N LYS A 69 -8.38 -10.01 -3.38
CA LYS A 69 -8.49 -11.37 -2.80
C LYS A 69 -7.24 -11.76 -2.00
N ILE A 70 -6.04 -11.41 -2.48
CA ILE A 70 -4.80 -11.66 -1.75
C ILE A 70 -4.80 -10.89 -0.42
N PHE A 71 -5.15 -9.60 -0.45
CA PHE A 71 -5.22 -8.78 0.76
C PHE A 71 -6.24 -9.34 1.77
N GLU A 72 -7.37 -9.85 1.30
CA GLU A 72 -8.36 -10.54 2.14
C GLU A 72 -7.79 -11.79 2.81
N LEU A 73 -7.02 -12.60 2.07
CA LEU A 73 -6.40 -13.84 2.56
C LEU A 73 -5.21 -13.64 3.51
N LEU A 74 -4.56 -12.46 3.48
CA LEU A 74 -3.51 -12.15 4.44
C LEU A 74 -4.05 -12.10 5.87
N PRO A 75 -3.24 -12.50 6.88
CA PRO A 75 -3.63 -12.42 8.29
C PRO A 75 -4.12 -11.03 8.66
N ASN A 76 -5.07 -10.98 9.59
CA ASN A 76 -5.56 -9.69 10.04
C ASN A 76 -4.58 -9.03 11.00
N GLU A 77 -3.88 -9.84 11.79
CA GLU A 77 -2.81 -9.45 12.70
C GLU A 77 -1.48 -9.34 11.95
N VAL A 78 -0.85 -8.17 12.03
CA VAL A 78 0.40 -7.91 11.29
C VAL A 78 1.60 -8.28 12.15
N GLN A 79 2.25 -9.39 11.82
CA GLN A 79 3.48 -9.81 12.48
C GLN A 79 4.72 -9.22 11.79
N ARG A 80 5.75 -8.88 12.57
CA ARG A 80 7.01 -8.31 12.05
C ARG A 80 7.66 -9.18 10.97
N GLY A 81 7.59 -10.51 11.10
CA GLY A 81 8.18 -11.46 10.15
C GLY A 81 7.46 -11.54 8.81
N GLU A 82 6.25 -11.00 8.70
CA GLU A 82 5.40 -11.09 7.49
C GLU A 82 5.20 -9.72 6.81
N LEU A 83 5.87 -8.68 7.30
CA LEU A 83 5.69 -7.29 6.87
C LEU A 83 5.90 -7.10 5.36
N GLU A 84 6.84 -7.85 4.79
CA GLU A 84 7.19 -7.76 3.37
C GLU A 84 6.01 -8.09 2.45
N MET A 85 5.16 -9.07 2.83
CA MET A 85 3.95 -9.40 2.06
C MET A 85 2.95 -8.24 2.07
N TYR A 86 2.75 -7.58 3.22
CA TYR A 86 1.86 -6.42 3.30
C TYR A 86 2.41 -5.24 2.49
N ILE A 87 3.73 -5.01 2.53
CA ILE A 87 4.41 -3.98 1.74
C ILE A 87 4.24 -4.25 0.24
N ASP A 88 4.46 -5.47 -0.21
CA ASP A 88 4.35 -5.81 -1.63
C ASP A 88 2.90 -5.77 -2.14
N VAL A 89 1.93 -6.17 -1.31
CA VAL A 89 0.51 -5.92 -1.61
C VAL A 89 0.20 -4.43 -1.66
N ALA A 90 0.74 -3.62 -0.73
CA ALA A 90 0.56 -2.18 -0.74
C ALA A 90 1.11 -1.54 -2.03
N LYS A 91 2.26 -2.00 -2.52
CA LYS A 91 2.82 -1.55 -3.81
C LYS A 91 1.94 -1.93 -5.01
N CYS A 92 1.23 -3.06 -4.95
CA CYS A 92 0.25 -3.39 -5.98
C CYS A 92 -0.96 -2.45 -5.90
N ILE A 93 -1.48 -2.22 -4.68
CA ILE A 93 -2.59 -1.29 -4.42
C ILE A 93 -2.23 0.14 -4.85
N SER A 94 -0.96 0.57 -4.72
CA SER A 94 -0.57 1.93 -5.12
C SER A 94 -0.70 2.21 -6.61
N GLU A 95 -0.72 1.19 -7.46
CA GLU A 95 -0.94 1.34 -8.90
C GLU A 95 -2.43 1.48 -9.25
N MET A 96 -3.35 1.20 -8.32
CA MET A 96 -4.79 1.22 -8.53
C MET A 96 -5.38 2.64 -8.62
N ALA A 97 -6.59 2.78 -9.16
CA ALA A 97 -7.35 4.02 -9.06
C ALA A 97 -7.89 4.25 -7.64
N ASP A 98 -8.11 5.50 -7.25
CA ASP A 98 -8.58 5.84 -5.89
C ASP A 98 -9.87 5.11 -5.50
N SER A 99 -10.80 4.93 -6.45
CA SER A 99 -12.05 4.20 -6.22
C SER A 99 -11.85 2.72 -5.91
N GLU A 100 -10.83 2.09 -6.49
CA GLU A 100 -10.47 0.68 -6.23
C GLU A 100 -9.79 0.56 -4.85
N ILE A 101 -8.93 1.53 -4.53
CA ILE A 101 -8.27 1.62 -3.23
C ILE A 101 -9.29 1.75 -2.09
N ASP A 102 -10.27 2.65 -2.25
CA ASP A 102 -11.31 2.87 -1.24
C ASP A 102 -12.16 1.61 -0.99
N HIS A 103 -12.36 0.78 -2.02
CA HIS A 103 -13.07 -0.49 -1.91
C HIS A 103 -12.30 -1.51 -1.06
N ILE A 104 -10.99 -1.67 -1.29
CA ILE A 104 -10.13 -2.62 -0.57
C ILE A 104 -10.04 -2.28 0.93
N PHE A 105 -10.13 -0.99 1.25
CA PHE A 105 -9.84 -0.46 2.58
C PHE A 105 -11.05 -0.23 3.49
N GLN A 106 -12.15 -0.94 3.25
CA GLN A 106 -13.25 -0.97 4.21
C GLN A 106 -12.78 -1.58 5.54
N ILE A 107 -12.49 -0.69 6.50
CA ILE A 107 -12.04 -1.06 7.84
C ILE A 107 -13.24 -1.70 8.55
N SER A 108 -13.07 -2.97 8.89
CA SER A 108 -13.96 -3.72 9.77
C SER A 108 -13.23 -4.00 11.09
N LYS A 109 -13.98 -4.41 12.12
CA LYS A 109 -13.37 -4.80 13.40
C LYS A 109 -12.35 -5.94 13.26
N ASN A 110 -12.48 -6.75 12.22
CA ASN A 110 -11.67 -7.95 12.04
C ASN A 110 -10.38 -7.70 11.26
N ASN A 111 -10.25 -6.61 10.49
CA ASN A 111 -9.09 -6.36 9.63
C ASN A 111 -8.31 -5.08 9.99
N ILE A 112 -8.58 -4.53 11.18
CA ILE A 112 -8.07 -3.22 11.61
C ILE A 112 -6.56 -3.12 11.50
N GLU A 113 -5.79 -4.16 11.86
CA GLU A 113 -4.33 -4.05 11.84
C GLU A 113 -3.75 -4.01 10.44
N LYS A 114 -4.10 -5.00 9.60
CA LYS A 114 -3.64 -5.00 8.20
C LYS A 114 -4.12 -3.77 7.42
N ALA A 115 -5.37 -3.34 7.62
CA ALA A 115 -5.91 -2.18 6.91
C ALA A 115 -5.21 -0.89 7.35
N THR A 116 -5.01 -0.71 8.65
CA THR A 116 -4.30 0.44 9.22
C THR A 116 -2.85 0.45 8.75
N PHE A 117 -2.11 -0.65 8.88
CA PHE A 117 -0.71 -0.73 8.46
C PHE A 117 -0.55 -0.35 6.97
N THR A 118 -1.34 -0.96 6.09
CA THR A 118 -1.27 -0.69 4.65
C THR A 118 -1.68 0.75 4.33
N LYS A 119 -2.69 1.33 5.00
CA LYS A 119 -3.04 2.75 4.85
C LYS A 119 -1.90 3.67 5.25
N VAL A 120 -1.26 3.46 6.40
CA VAL A 120 -0.12 4.28 6.84
C VAL A 120 1.03 4.15 5.83
N TYR A 121 1.29 2.94 5.34
CA TYR A 121 2.31 2.72 4.31
C TYR A 121 2.04 3.55 3.04
N LEU A 122 0.81 3.49 2.51
CA LEU A 122 0.42 4.25 1.32
C LEU A 122 0.44 5.77 1.53
N ILE A 123 0.09 6.24 2.73
CA ILE A 123 0.24 7.66 3.10
C ILE A 123 1.73 8.05 3.12
N SER A 124 2.60 7.19 3.67
CA SER A 124 4.04 7.46 3.75
C SER A 124 4.74 7.51 2.39
N GLU A 125 4.23 6.77 1.40
CA GLU A 125 4.69 6.80 0.01
C GLU A 125 4.05 7.94 -0.80
N GLY A 126 3.17 8.75 -0.19
CA GLY A 126 2.48 9.85 -0.85
C GLY A 126 1.34 9.42 -1.79
N ARG A 127 0.95 8.13 -1.79
CA ARG A 127 -0.14 7.63 -2.62
C ARG A 127 -1.52 8.02 -2.08
N LEU A 128 -1.68 8.06 -0.76
CA LEU A 128 -2.91 8.51 -0.10
C LEU A 128 -2.72 9.91 0.52
N PRO A 129 -3.78 10.73 0.60
CA PRO A 129 -3.70 12.07 1.19
C PRO A 129 -3.24 12.02 2.66
N LEU A 130 -2.34 12.95 3.03
CA LEU A 130 -1.90 13.14 4.42
C LEU A 130 -3.06 13.42 5.39
N MET A 131 -4.17 13.97 4.89
CA MET A 131 -5.36 14.23 5.70
C MET A 131 -5.93 12.95 6.35
N ASN A 132 -5.74 11.80 5.70
CA ASN A 132 -6.20 10.50 6.22
C ASN A 132 -5.37 10.01 7.40
N LEU A 133 -4.21 10.62 7.68
CA LEU A 133 -3.32 10.21 8.75
C LEU A 133 -3.96 10.39 10.14
N SER A 134 -4.75 11.44 10.32
CA SER A 134 -5.48 11.71 11.57
C SER A 134 -6.40 10.54 11.96
N ALA A 135 -7.28 10.13 11.04
CA ALA A 135 -8.19 9.01 11.24
C ALA A 135 -7.45 7.70 11.54
N VAL A 136 -6.28 7.50 10.93
CA VAL A 136 -5.45 6.31 11.20
C VAL A 136 -4.81 6.37 12.58
N ILE A 137 -4.31 7.53 13.02
CA ILE A 137 -3.79 7.72 14.38
C ILE A 137 -4.88 7.48 15.41
N ASP A 138 -6.09 8.01 15.19
CA ASP A 138 -7.23 7.81 16.08
C ASP A 138 -7.61 6.32 16.18
N THR A 139 -7.60 5.62 15.04
CA THR A 139 -7.86 4.19 14.96
C THR A 139 -6.85 3.39 15.79
N VAL A 140 -5.57 3.73 15.68
CA VAL A 140 -4.46 3.08 16.41
C VAL A 140 -4.50 3.43 17.90
N ALA A 141 -4.80 4.68 18.26
CA ALA A 141 -4.92 5.11 19.64
C ALA A 141 -6.07 4.39 20.37
N GLY A 142 -7.18 4.13 19.67
CA GLY A 142 -8.32 3.37 20.19
C GLY A 142 -8.11 1.85 20.22
N TYR A 143 -7.10 1.33 19.53
CA TYR A 143 -6.83 -0.11 19.44
C TYR A 143 -5.63 -0.51 20.31
N HIS A 144 -5.90 -1.19 21.43
CA HIS A 144 -4.92 -1.44 22.50
C HIS A 144 -3.88 -2.55 22.21
N GLN A 145 -3.49 -2.76 20.95
CA GLN A 145 -2.50 -3.78 20.58
C GLN A 145 -1.09 -3.17 20.46
N LYS A 146 -0.11 -3.72 21.18
CA LYS A 146 1.25 -3.17 21.21
C LYS A 146 2.00 -3.29 19.88
N GLU A 147 1.75 -4.35 19.11
CA GLU A 147 2.54 -4.67 17.91
C GLU A 147 2.24 -3.72 16.76
N ILE A 148 0.96 -3.48 16.45
CA ILE A 148 0.55 -2.52 15.42
C ILE A 148 1.04 -1.11 15.73
N ASN A 149 1.02 -0.68 17.00
CA ASN A 149 1.51 0.63 17.40
C ASN A 149 2.99 0.80 17.04
N VAL A 150 3.82 -0.21 17.30
CA VAL A 150 5.25 -0.18 16.95
C VAL A 150 5.46 -0.15 15.44
N LEU A 151 4.67 -0.91 14.68
CA LEU A 151 4.77 -0.94 13.21
C LEU A 151 4.36 0.39 12.59
N VAL A 152 3.22 0.94 13.01
CA VAL A 152 2.71 2.24 12.54
C VAL A 152 3.68 3.36 12.92
N LEU A 153 4.14 3.42 14.17
CA LEU A 153 5.14 4.40 14.60
C LEU A 153 6.44 4.27 13.79
N GLY A 154 6.85 3.04 13.47
CA GLY A 154 8.01 2.79 12.61
C GLY A 154 7.86 3.39 11.21
N VAL A 155 6.67 3.29 10.61
CA VAL A 155 6.38 3.92 9.31
C VAL A 155 6.31 5.45 9.45
N LEU A 156 5.63 5.96 10.48
CA LEU A 156 5.49 7.40 10.71
C LEU A 156 6.81 8.10 10.99
N LYS A 157 7.78 7.40 11.59
CA LYS A 157 9.14 7.93 11.80
C LYS A 157 9.81 8.34 10.48
N ARG A 158 9.45 7.71 9.36
CA ARG A 158 9.95 8.12 8.02
C ARG A 158 9.41 9.49 7.60
N MET A 159 8.37 9.96 8.26
CA MET A 159 7.73 11.26 8.05
C MET A 159 8.11 12.28 9.13
N ASP A 160 9.13 12.01 9.98
CA ASP A 160 9.58 12.96 11.01
C ASP A 160 9.90 14.35 10.41
N TRP A 161 10.45 14.39 9.19
CA TRP A 161 10.73 15.62 8.46
C TRP A 161 9.49 16.50 8.24
N LEU A 162 8.30 15.91 8.18
CA LEU A 162 7.04 16.65 7.99
C LEU A 162 6.71 17.47 9.22
N LEU A 163 7.01 16.95 10.43
CA LEU A 163 6.82 17.69 11.68
C LEU A 163 7.75 18.90 11.75
N ASP A 164 9.00 18.74 11.32
CA ASP A 164 9.96 19.84 11.23
C ASP A 164 9.50 20.90 10.23
N LEU A 165 9.04 20.48 9.04
CA LEU A 165 8.50 21.38 8.03
C LEU A 165 7.26 22.14 8.52
N MET A 166 6.30 21.44 9.15
CA MET A 166 5.11 22.06 9.74
C MET A 166 5.50 23.05 10.83
N GLY A 167 6.50 22.71 11.66
CA GLY A 167 7.07 23.61 12.66
C GLY A 167 7.66 24.87 12.03
N TYR A 168 8.41 24.73 10.93
CA TYR A 168 8.98 25.84 10.20
C TYR A 168 7.91 26.76 9.57
N ILE A 169 6.93 26.18 8.87
CA ILE A 169 5.80 26.92 8.27
C ILE A 169 5.05 27.68 9.36
N ARG A 170 4.80 27.04 10.50
CA ARG A 170 4.16 27.67 11.66
C ARG A 170 4.98 28.87 12.14
N ASN A 171 6.28 28.70 12.33
CA ASN A 171 7.16 29.79 12.79
C ASN A 171 7.21 30.97 11.80
N LEU A 172 7.16 30.69 10.49
CA LEU A 172 7.06 31.71 9.46
C LEU A 172 5.71 32.43 9.49
N ALA A 173 4.60 31.68 9.53
CA ALA A 173 3.24 32.23 9.54
C ALA A 173 2.99 33.13 10.76
N TYR A 174 3.52 32.76 11.92
CA TYR A 174 3.41 33.52 13.16
C TYR A 174 4.53 34.57 13.35
N LYS A 175 5.38 34.81 12.34
CA LYS A 175 6.51 35.78 12.37
C LYS A 175 7.47 35.61 13.56
N SER A 176 7.53 34.43 14.14
CA SER A 176 8.42 34.11 15.26
C SER A 176 9.84 33.74 14.81
N ALA A 177 10.07 33.57 13.50
CA ALA A 177 11.39 33.47 12.89
C ALA A 177 11.71 34.76 12.09
N PRO A 178 12.88 35.40 12.32
CA PRO A 178 13.30 36.53 11.50
C PRO A 178 13.58 36.04 10.08
N LEU A 179 12.76 36.47 9.13
CA LEU A 179 13.02 36.30 7.70
C LEU A 179 14.24 37.15 7.34
N GLN A 180 15.43 36.53 7.26
CA GLN A 180 16.51 37.12 6.48
C GLN A 180 16.10 37.04 5.02
N ASN A 181 15.45 38.08 4.52
CA ASN A 181 15.31 38.33 3.10
C ASN A 181 16.72 38.47 2.53
N VAL A 182 17.31 37.37 2.07
CA VAL A 182 18.51 37.43 1.25
C VAL A 182 18.06 38.14 -0.03
N ASN A 183 18.44 39.40 -0.17
CA ASN A 183 18.35 40.13 -1.42
C ASN A 183 19.10 39.31 -2.47
N LEU A 184 18.37 38.50 -3.25
CA LEU A 184 18.87 37.94 -4.49
C LEU A 184 19.05 39.13 -5.42
N LYS A 185 20.22 39.75 -5.38
CA LYS A 185 20.65 40.66 -6.43
C LYS A 185 20.76 39.80 -7.69
N GLU A 186 19.87 40.04 -8.64
CA GLU A 186 20.04 39.58 -10.01
C GLU A 186 21.44 40.04 -10.49
N VAL A 187 22.24 39.08 -10.95
CA VAL A 187 23.47 39.30 -11.72
C VAL A 187 23.33 38.54 -13.02
#